data_AF-A0AAV5IBW5-F1
#
_entry.id   AF-A0AAV5IBW5-F1
#
_cell.length_a   1.000
_cell.length_b   1.000
_cell.length_c   1.000
_cell.angle_alpha   90.00
_cell.angle_beta   90.00
_cell.angle_gamma   90.00
#
_symmetry.space_group_name_H-M   'P 1'
#
loop_
_entity.id
_entity.type
_entity.pdbx_description
1 polymer ?
#
loop_
_entity_poly.entity_id
_entity_poly.type
_entity_poly.pdbx_seq_one_letter_code
_entity_poly.pdbx_strand_id
1 'polypeptide(L)'
;MLFVLLSIKHLTVSNSWSCTLEKGQLLTIDPYLVKRSKQHFHHLENYGIDLILGRNGFIWIGEHVEARDSMIKDQVNNSEQATSLQGREQEQSYTPLETRQNICRIANAIRVLSTLGFHVDAEVIMETVGLSISLNIDIHEMLGSEFHVLVAEREAERRSSSKRKR
;
A
#
# COMPACT_ATOMS: atom_id res chain seq x y z
N MET A 1 -3.99 -9.35 16.02
CA MET A 1 -2.68 -9.15 15.37
C MET A 1 -2.03 -10.45 14.86
N LEU A 2 -2.29 -11.64 15.45
CA LEU A 2 -1.76 -12.92 14.96
C LEU A 2 -2.53 -13.49 13.75
N PHE A 3 -3.83 -13.19 13.64
CA PHE A 3 -4.69 -13.72 12.57
C PHE A 3 -4.40 -13.13 11.18
N VAL A 4 -3.96 -11.87 11.09
CA VAL A 4 -3.61 -11.24 9.80
C VAL A 4 -2.32 -11.84 9.21
N LEU A 5 -1.38 -12.25 10.07
CA LEU A 5 -0.09 -12.80 9.64
C LEU A 5 -0.17 -14.26 9.19
N LEU A 6 -1.15 -15.05 9.66
CA LEU A 6 -1.27 -16.45 9.27
C LEU A 6 -1.83 -16.60 7.84
N SER A 7 -2.67 -15.67 7.40
CA SER A 7 -3.26 -15.70 6.05
C SER A 7 -2.27 -15.29 4.95
N ILE A 8 -1.14 -14.66 5.30
CA ILE A 8 -0.15 -14.13 4.35
C ILE A 8 0.94 -15.16 4.03
N LYS A 9 1.13 -16.20 4.87
CA LYS A 9 2.25 -17.16 4.73
C LYS A 9 2.09 -18.20 3.61
N HIS A 10 0.95 -18.25 2.91
CA HIS A 10 0.66 -19.35 1.98
C HIS A 10 0.66 -19.00 0.49
N LEU A 11 1.09 -17.79 0.08
CA LEU A 11 1.02 -17.40 -1.33
C LEU A 11 2.39 -17.05 -1.90
N THR A 12 2.84 -17.95 -2.78
CA THR A 12 4.05 -17.94 -3.58
C THR A 12 4.30 -16.61 -4.30
N VAL A 13 5.54 -16.14 -4.19
CA VAL A 13 6.11 -15.05 -4.99
C VAL A 13 6.29 -15.54 -6.43
N SER A 14 5.50 -15.00 -7.35
CA SER A 14 5.68 -15.18 -8.79
C SER A 14 6.07 -13.85 -9.43
N ASN A 15 7.24 -13.84 -10.07
CA ASN A 15 7.92 -12.69 -10.66
C ASN A 15 7.31 -12.25 -12.02
N SER A 16 5.99 -12.06 -12.07
CA SER A 16 5.31 -11.56 -13.27
C SER A 16 4.28 -10.52 -12.87
N TRP A 17 4.53 -9.26 -13.26
CA TRP A 17 3.57 -8.19 -13.51
C TRP A 17 2.38 -8.12 -12.53
N SER A 18 2.59 -7.36 -11.44
CA SER A 18 1.63 -6.57 -10.65
C SER A 18 0.15 -7.00 -10.64
N CYS A 19 -0.39 -7.08 -9.40
CA CYS A 19 -1.82 -7.22 -9.05
C CYS A 19 -2.28 -8.67 -8.92
N THR A 20 -2.02 -9.30 -7.77
CA THR A 20 -2.83 -10.45 -7.35
C THR A 20 -2.93 -10.53 -5.82
N LEU A 21 -3.40 -9.44 -5.23
CA LEU A 21 -4.38 -9.45 -4.15
C LEU A 21 -5.49 -8.53 -4.66
N GLU A 22 -6.75 -8.96 -4.64
CA GLU A 22 -7.85 -8.43 -5.48
C GLU A 22 -8.06 -6.90 -5.47
N LYS A 23 -7.44 -6.16 -4.54
CA LYS A 23 -7.46 -4.68 -4.46
C LYS A 23 -6.13 -4.05 -4.02
N GLY A 24 -4.99 -4.75 -4.16
CA GLY A 24 -3.71 -4.26 -3.63
C GLY A 24 -2.45 -5.01 -4.07
N GLN A 25 -1.32 -4.59 -3.49
CA GLN A 25 0.02 -5.10 -3.76
C GLN A 25 0.77 -5.38 -2.45
N LEU A 26 1.40 -6.55 -2.37
CA LEU A 26 2.34 -6.91 -1.31
C LEU A 26 3.78 -6.75 -1.81
N LEU A 27 4.61 -6.07 -1.02
CA LEU A 27 6.03 -5.88 -1.24
C LEU A 27 6.83 -6.56 -0.13
N THR A 28 8.02 -7.04 -0.49
CA THR A 28 9.02 -7.51 0.47
C THR A 28 10.25 -6.62 0.34
N ILE A 29 10.68 -6.06 1.46
CA ILE A 29 11.92 -5.29 1.59
C ILE A 29 12.75 -5.84 2.74
N ASP A 30 13.99 -5.39 2.85
CA ASP A 30 14.83 -5.76 3.98
C ASP A 30 14.23 -5.27 5.32
N PRO A 31 14.05 -6.15 6.32
CA PRO A 31 13.36 -5.80 7.57
C PRO A 31 14.05 -4.67 8.35
N TYR A 32 15.36 -4.48 8.18
CA TYR A 32 16.12 -3.44 8.85
C TYR A 32 15.82 -2.02 8.31
N LEU A 33 15.27 -1.92 7.10
CA LEU A 33 14.87 -0.65 6.51
C LEU A 33 13.54 -0.15 7.09
N VAL A 34 12.67 -1.04 7.57
CA VAL A 34 11.38 -0.64 8.14
C VAL A 34 11.59 0.03 9.50
N LYS A 35 11.21 1.30 9.63
CA LYS A 35 11.28 2.02 10.90
C LYS A 35 10.35 1.36 11.93
N ARG A 36 10.86 1.19 13.15
CA ARG A 36 10.05 0.69 14.28
C ARG A 36 9.10 1.79 14.75
N SER A 37 7.84 1.70 14.35
CA SER A 37 6.74 2.54 14.86
C SER A 37 5.79 1.74 15.75
N LYS A 38 5.00 2.42 16.60
CA LYS A 38 3.91 1.81 17.36
C LYS A 38 2.68 1.56 16.48
N GLN A 39 2.52 2.38 15.43
CA GLN A 39 1.45 2.29 14.46
C GLN A 39 2.02 1.76 13.14
N HIS A 40 1.47 0.65 12.67
CA HIS A 40 1.85 -0.01 11.42
C HIS A 40 0.79 0.12 10.34
N PHE A 41 -0.41 0.58 10.71
CA PHE A 41 -1.53 0.79 9.81
C PHE A 41 -1.69 2.29 9.56
N HIS A 42 -1.58 2.69 8.31
CA HIS A 42 -1.68 4.07 7.86
C HIS A 42 -2.80 4.16 6.83
N HIS A 43 -3.83 4.91 7.16
CA HIS A 43 -4.89 5.25 6.21
C HIS A 43 -4.49 6.55 5.49
N LEU A 44 -4.38 6.49 4.17
CA LEU A 44 -4.01 7.63 3.32
C LEU A 44 -5.26 8.15 2.61
N GLU A 45 -6.06 8.94 3.33
CA GLU A 45 -7.36 9.48 2.86
C GLU A 45 -7.26 10.13 1.47
N ASN A 46 -6.23 10.96 1.25
CA ASN A 46 -6.01 11.68 -0.01
C ASN A 46 -5.81 10.77 -1.23
N TYR A 47 -5.47 9.50 -1.02
CA TYR A 47 -5.19 8.53 -2.07
C TYR A 47 -6.20 7.39 -2.11
N GLY A 48 -7.09 7.30 -1.11
CA GLY A 48 -8.04 6.19 -0.96
C GLY A 48 -7.36 4.85 -0.73
N ILE A 49 -6.23 4.83 -0.02
CA ILE A 49 -5.37 3.65 0.14
C ILE A 49 -5.04 3.39 1.60
N ASP A 50 -4.97 2.11 1.95
CA ASP A 50 -4.42 1.62 3.21
C ASP A 50 -3.00 1.08 3.00
N LEU A 51 -2.09 1.53 3.87
CA LEU A 51 -0.69 1.13 3.92
C LEU A 51 -0.38 0.41 5.23
N ILE A 52 0.13 -0.81 5.13
CA ILE A 52 0.52 -1.63 6.28
C ILE A 52 2.02 -1.88 6.22
N LEU A 53 2.75 -1.34 7.20
CA LEU A 53 4.21 -1.48 7.33
C LEU A 53 4.57 -2.58 8.35
N GLY A 54 4.76 -3.80 7.87
CA GLY A 54 5.17 -4.93 8.70
C GLY A 54 6.64 -4.84 9.11
N ARG A 55 6.92 -5.01 10.43
CA ARG A 55 8.30 -5.05 10.98
C ARG A 55 9.16 -6.19 10.45
N ASN A 56 8.55 -7.15 9.76
CA ASN A 56 9.18 -8.29 9.11
C ASN A 56 9.60 -7.98 7.65
N GLY A 57 9.51 -6.73 7.20
CA GLY A 57 9.84 -6.35 5.82
C GLY A 57 8.70 -6.56 4.82
N PHE A 58 7.53 -7.04 5.27
CA PHE A 58 6.35 -7.17 4.43
C PHE A 58 5.54 -5.88 4.48
N ILE A 59 5.33 -5.27 3.32
CA ILE A 59 4.56 -4.04 3.18
C ILE A 59 3.36 -4.31 2.29
N TRP A 60 2.16 -4.08 2.80
CA TRP A 60 0.92 -4.21 2.03
C TRP A 60 0.35 -2.83 1.71
N ILE A 61 -0.10 -2.67 0.47
CA ILE A 61 -0.70 -1.44 -0.06
C ILE A 61 -1.99 -1.85 -0.74
N GLY A 62 -3.12 -1.26 -0.43
CA GLY A 62 -4.37 -1.59 -1.10
C GLY A 62 -5.41 -0.49 -1.04
N GLU A 63 -6.43 -0.60 -1.87
CA GLU A 63 -7.61 0.26 -1.80
C GLU A 63 -8.18 0.23 -0.37
N HIS A 64 -8.53 1.41 0.15
CA HIS A 64 -9.25 1.50 1.40
C HIS A 64 -10.66 0.95 1.20
N VAL A 65 -11.02 -0.07 1.97
CA VAL A 65 -12.38 -0.60 2.02
C VAL A 65 -12.96 -0.20 3.36
N GLU A 66 -13.86 0.79 3.32
CA GLU A 66 -14.77 1.06 4.43
C GLU A 66 -15.47 -0.27 4.77
N ALA A 67 -15.19 -0.81 5.95
CA ALA A 67 -15.94 -1.94 6.46
C ALA A 67 -17.36 -1.45 6.73
N ARG A 68 -18.20 -1.41 5.70
CA ARG A 68 -19.64 -1.37 5.90
C ARG A 68 -19.95 -2.58 6.77
N ASP A 69 -20.40 -2.33 8.00
CA ASP A 69 -20.94 -3.32 8.92
C ASP A 69 -22.01 -4.14 8.18
N SER A 70 -21.59 -5.20 7.51
CA SER A 70 -22.44 -6.34 7.20
C SER A 70 -22.56 -7.18 8.47
N MET A 71 -22.99 -6.53 9.55
CA MET A 71 -23.73 -7.21 10.60
C MET A 71 -25.05 -7.67 9.98
N ILE A 72 -25.01 -8.82 9.33
CA ILE A 72 -26.18 -9.68 9.20
C ILE A 72 -26.61 -9.95 10.64
N LYS A 73 -27.62 -9.20 11.12
CA LYS A 73 -28.41 -9.61 12.28
C LYS A 73 -29.19 -10.84 11.85
N ASP A 74 -28.59 -12.01 12.00
CA ASP A 74 -29.35 -13.25 12.07
C ASP A 74 -30.20 -13.21 13.34
N GLN A 75 -31.50 -12.93 13.18
CA GLN A 75 -32.55 -13.53 14.02
C GLN A 75 -33.98 -13.34 13.43
N VAL A 76 -34.42 -14.41 12.76
CA VAL A 76 -35.74 -15.09 12.85
C VAL A 76 -37.03 -14.27 12.64
N ASN A 77 -37.75 -14.50 11.53
CA ASN A 77 -38.98 -15.32 11.54
C ASN A 77 -39.47 -15.69 10.12
N ASN A 78 -40.32 -16.70 10.11
CA ASN A 78 -40.70 -17.60 9.03
C ASN A 78 -41.88 -17.08 8.18
N SER A 79 -41.75 -17.09 6.86
CA SER A 79 -42.84 -17.52 5.96
C SER A 79 -42.33 -17.77 4.53
N GLU A 80 -42.85 -18.84 3.96
CA GLU A 80 -42.38 -19.50 2.76
C GLU A 80 -42.96 -18.89 1.46
N GLN A 81 -42.25 -19.16 0.36
CA GLN A 81 -42.68 -19.15 -1.05
C GLN A 81 -42.60 -17.83 -1.83
N ALA A 82 -41.52 -17.67 -2.60
CA ALA A 82 -41.47 -18.04 -4.02
C ALA A 82 -40.49 -17.13 -4.79
N THR A 83 -39.68 -17.77 -5.65
CA THR A 83 -39.07 -17.20 -6.86
C THR A 83 -38.13 -15.99 -6.69
N SER A 84 -36.84 -16.26 -6.50
CA SER A 84 -35.86 -16.14 -7.60
C SER A 84 -34.44 -16.37 -7.06
N LEU A 85 -33.86 -17.49 -7.47
CA LEU A 85 -32.42 -17.72 -7.49
C LEU A 85 -31.82 -16.75 -8.53
N GLN A 86 -31.64 -15.49 -8.15
CA GLN A 86 -30.74 -14.55 -8.79
C GLN A 86 -29.69 -14.26 -7.73
N GLY A 87 -28.64 -15.06 -7.72
CA GLY A 87 -27.46 -14.65 -8.45
C GLY A 87 -26.74 -13.68 -7.55
N ARG A 88 -25.77 -14.20 -6.77
CA ARG A 88 -24.72 -13.37 -6.19
C ARG A 88 -23.99 -12.74 -7.37
N GLU A 89 -24.53 -11.65 -7.88
CA GLU A 89 -23.76 -10.69 -8.64
C GLU A 89 -22.74 -10.18 -7.63
N GLN A 90 -21.59 -10.84 -7.61
CA GLN A 90 -20.35 -10.18 -7.27
C GLN A 90 -20.34 -8.95 -8.16
N GLU A 91 -20.81 -7.82 -7.63
CA GLU A 91 -20.48 -6.52 -8.17
C GLU A 91 -18.97 -6.56 -8.31
N GLN A 92 -18.50 -6.70 -9.55
CA GLN A 92 -17.11 -6.49 -9.92
C GLN A 92 -16.85 -5.01 -9.69
N SER A 93 -16.76 -4.61 -8.41
CA SER A 93 -16.45 -3.27 -7.97
C SER A 93 -14.99 -3.05 -8.35
N TYR A 94 -14.82 -2.54 -9.56
CA TYR A 94 -13.54 -2.26 -10.15
C TYR A 94 -12.87 -1.13 -9.38
N THR A 95 -11.67 -1.38 -8.86
CA THR A 95 -10.87 -0.32 -8.22
C THR A 95 -10.63 0.80 -9.24
N PRO A 96 -10.95 2.07 -8.90
CA PRO A 96 -10.75 3.21 -9.79
C PRO A 96 -9.34 3.25 -10.38
N LEU A 97 -9.21 3.72 -11.63
CA LEU A 97 -7.91 3.84 -12.30
C LEU A 97 -6.93 4.71 -11.49
N GLU A 98 -7.42 5.81 -10.93
CA GLU A 98 -6.65 6.71 -10.09
C GLU A 98 -6.09 6.01 -8.84
N THR A 99 -6.93 5.25 -8.11
CA THR A 99 -6.49 4.48 -6.94
C THR A 99 -5.42 3.45 -7.32
N ARG A 100 -5.56 2.78 -8.47
CA ARG A 100 -4.53 1.83 -8.94
C ARG A 100 -3.21 2.53 -9.28
N GLN A 101 -3.27 3.70 -9.93
CA GLN A 101 -2.08 4.52 -10.19
C GLN A 101 -1.40 4.95 -8.88
N ASN A 102 -2.19 5.33 -7.87
CA ASN A 102 -1.69 5.69 -6.55
C ASN A 102 -1.02 4.50 -5.85
N ILE A 103 -1.62 3.30 -5.91
CA ILE A 103 -1.01 2.05 -5.37
C ILE A 103 0.34 1.81 -6.04
N CYS A 104 0.41 1.87 -7.38
CA CYS A 104 1.64 1.65 -8.12
C CYS A 104 2.71 2.71 -7.80
N ARG A 105 2.32 3.98 -7.68
CA ARG A 105 3.23 5.08 -7.33
C ARG A 105 3.83 4.90 -5.94
N ILE A 106 3.01 4.57 -4.94
CA ILE A 106 3.45 4.26 -3.57
C ILE A 106 4.39 3.04 -3.58
N ALA A 107 4.02 1.99 -4.32
CA ALA A 107 4.85 0.80 -4.42
C ALA A 107 6.22 1.08 -5.04
N ASN A 108 6.28 1.93 -6.07
CA ASN A 108 7.53 2.34 -6.69
C ASN A 108 8.37 3.23 -5.78
N ALA A 109 7.75 4.14 -5.03
CA ALA A 109 8.46 4.90 -3.99
C ALA A 109 9.15 3.99 -2.97
N ILE A 110 8.45 2.96 -2.46
CA ILE A 110 9.01 1.98 -1.53
C ILE A 110 10.17 1.21 -2.16
N ARG A 111 10.05 0.79 -3.43
CA ARG A 111 11.13 0.11 -4.16
C ARG A 111 12.37 0.98 -4.28
N VAL A 112 12.21 2.25 -4.67
CA VAL A 112 13.33 3.20 -4.80
C VAL A 112 14.03 3.41 -3.46
N LEU A 113 13.28 3.63 -2.39
CA LEU A 113 13.83 3.76 -1.03
C LEU A 113 14.57 2.49 -0.59
N SER A 114 14.01 1.32 -0.89
CA SER A 114 14.65 0.03 -0.59
C SER A 114 15.96 -0.16 -1.36
N THR A 115 15.97 0.15 -2.66
CA THR A 115 17.17 0.08 -3.51
C THR A 115 18.27 1.00 -3.03
N LEU A 116 17.92 2.20 -2.56
CA LEU A 116 18.86 3.17 -1.99
C LEU A 116 19.31 2.82 -0.56
N GLY A 117 18.72 1.79 0.06
CA GLY A 117 19.02 1.40 1.43
C GLY A 117 18.58 2.44 2.47
N PHE A 118 17.53 3.22 2.17
CA PHE A 118 17.00 4.22 3.08
C PHE A 118 15.91 3.64 3.97
N HIS A 119 15.81 4.16 5.20
CA HIS A 119 14.72 3.78 6.08
C HIS A 119 13.36 4.10 5.45
N VAL A 120 12.43 3.16 5.60
CA VAL A 120 11.07 3.22 5.09
C VAL A 120 10.13 3.53 6.25
N ASP A 121 9.49 4.69 6.17
CA ASP A 121 8.47 5.21 7.08
C ASP A 121 7.37 5.84 6.24
N ALA A 122 6.15 5.93 6.77
CA ALA A 122 5.02 6.52 6.07
C ALA A 122 5.33 7.97 5.61
N GLU A 123 5.99 8.76 6.47
CA GLU A 123 6.41 10.13 6.14
C GLU A 123 7.33 10.17 4.91
N VAL A 124 8.40 9.35 4.90
CA VAL A 124 9.40 9.31 3.81
C VAL A 124 8.79 8.78 2.51
N ILE A 125 7.88 7.81 2.61
CA ILE A 125 7.12 7.31 1.45
C ILE A 125 6.29 8.45 0.85
N MET A 126 5.54 9.18 1.69
CA MET A 126 4.70 10.29 1.23
C MET A 126 5.52 11.44 0.63
N GLU A 127 6.67 11.77 1.22
CA GLU A 127 7.60 12.75 0.65
C GLU A 127 8.09 12.31 -0.75
N THR A 128 8.45 11.03 -0.91
CA THR A 128 8.92 10.49 -2.19
C THR A 128 7.81 10.49 -3.25
N VAL A 129 6.58 10.16 -2.86
CA VAL A 129 5.40 10.25 -3.73
C VAL A 129 5.13 11.72 -4.11
N GLY A 130 5.17 12.63 -3.14
CA GLY A 130 5.03 14.07 -3.37
C GLY A 130 6.09 14.61 -4.32
N LEU A 131 7.34 14.15 -4.20
CA LEU A 131 8.42 14.51 -5.12
C LEU A 131 8.10 14.07 -6.56
N SER A 132 7.66 12.82 -6.74
CA SER A 132 7.27 12.31 -8.08
C SER A 132 6.13 13.13 -8.70
N ILE A 133 5.14 13.54 -7.91
CA ILE A 133 4.04 14.39 -8.36
C ILE A 133 4.55 15.79 -8.73
N SER A 134 5.36 16.40 -7.86
CA SER A 134 5.85 17.77 -8.04
C SER A 134 6.75 17.92 -9.28
N LEU A 135 7.49 16.88 -9.63
CA LEU A 135 8.36 16.84 -10.80
C LEU A 135 7.67 16.26 -12.04
N ASN A 136 6.38 15.93 -11.93
CA ASN A 136 5.59 15.32 -13.00
C ASN A 136 6.24 14.07 -13.60
N ILE A 137 6.81 13.21 -12.73
CA ILE A 137 7.45 11.96 -13.12
C ILE A 137 6.40 10.87 -13.25
N ASP A 138 6.40 10.16 -14.38
CA ASP A 138 5.46 9.06 -14.56
C ASP A 138 5.83 7.85 -13.66
N ILE A 139 4.83 7.04 -13.31
CA ILE A 139 4.97 5.87 -12.44
C ILE A 139 6.06 4.93 -12.97
N HIS A 140 6.15 4.73 -14.28
CA HIS A 140 7.16 3.84 -14.88
C HIS A 140 8.57 4.43 -14.83
N GLU A 141 8.70 5.75 -14.86
CA GLU A 141 9.99 6.46 -14.81
C GLU A 141 10.57 6.52 -13.40
N MET A 142 9.76 6.35 -12.35
CA MET A 142 10.22 6.32 -10.96
C MET A 142 11.29 5.24 -10.71
N LEU A 143 11.33 4.16 -11.49
CA LEU A 143 12.33 3.11 -11.32
C LEU A 143 13.66 3.43 -12.06
N GLY A 144 13.74 4.54 -12.77
CA GLY A 144 14.94 5.00 -13.48
C GLY A 144 15.98 5.63 -12.56
N SER A 145 17.23 5.66 -13.02
CA SER A 145 18.38 6.24 -12.29
C SER A 145 18.18 7.71 -11.92
N GLU A 146 17.57 8.49 -12.82
CA GLU A 146 17.31 9.91 -12.60
C GLU A 146 16.48 10.14 -11.34
N PHE A 147 15.40 9.37 -11.16
CA PHE A 147 14.58 9.49 -9.95
C PHE A 147 15.31 8.99 -8.69
N HIS A 148 16.15 7.96 -8.80
CA HIS A 148 16.96 7.49 -7.67
C HIS A 148 17.92 8.58 -7.17
N VAL A 149 18.57 9.31 -8.10
CA VAL A 149 19.45 10.44 -7.77
C VAL A 149 18.67 11.52 -7.05
N LEU A 150 17.51 11.92 -7.57
CA LEU A 150 16.66 12.95 -6.96
C LEU A 150 16.20 12.58 -5.54
N VAL A 151 15.81 11.32 -5.32
CA VAL A 151 15.43 10.83 -4.00
C VAL A 151 16.64 10.83 -3.04
N ALA A 152 17.83 10.47 -3.52
CA ALA A 152 19.05 10.53 -2.73
C ALA A 152 19.45 11.96 -2.34
N GLU A 153 19.32 12.93 -3.25
CA GLU A 153 19.56 14.35 -2.97
C GLU A 153 18.59 14.90 -1.92
N ARG A 154 17.28 14.63 -2.10
CA ARG A 154 16.23 15.00 -1.14
C ARG A 154 16.52 14.44 0.26
N GLU A 155 16.94 13.18 0.34
CA GLU A 155 17.31 12.52 1.59
C GLU A 155 18.59 13.13 2.21
N ALA A 156 19.57 13.50 1.41
CA ALA A 156 20.78 14.18 1.88
C ALA A 156 20.46 15.56 2.48
N GLU A 157 19.58 16.35 1.86
CA GLU A 157 19.09 17.62 2.38
C GLU A 157 18.33 17.45 3.71
N ARG A 158 17.52 16.40 3.83
CA ARG A 158 16.80 16.08 5.07
C ARG A 158 17.77 15.77 6.21
N ARG A 159 18.83 14.99 5.94
CA ARG A 159 19.87 14.67 6.94
C ARG A 159 20.73 15.87 7.33
N SER A 160 21.03 16.76 6.38
CA SER A 160 21.85 17.95 6.67
C SER A 160 21.08 19.00 7.49
N SER A 161 19.80 19.20 7.21
CA SER A 161 18.94 20.11 7.97
C SER A 161 18.66 19.63 9.40
N SER A 162 18.51 18.31 9.60
CA SER A 162 18.36 17.72 10.93
C SER A 162 19.59 17.93 11.82
N LYS A 163 20.81 17.83 11.25
CA LYS A 163 22.06 18.09 11.98
C LYS A 163 22.20 19.55 12.43
N ARG A 164 21.67 20.52 11.69
CA ARG A 164 21.73 21.94 12.05
C ARG A 164 20.79 22.34 13.20
N LYS A 165 19.79 21.51 13.52
CA LYS A 165 18.82 21.75 14.60
C LYS A 165 19.22 21.14 15.95
N ARG A 166 20.34 20.42 15.99
CA ARG A 166 20.96 19.88 17.22
C ARG A 166 22.15 20.73 17.61
#